data_AF-A0AAD9NIT9-F1
#
_entry.id   AF-A0AAD9NIT9-F1
#
_cell.length_a   1.000
_cell.length_b   1.000
_cell.length_c   1.000
_cell.angle_alpha   90.00
_cell.angle_beta   90.00
_cell.angle_gamma   90.00
#
_symmetry.space_group_name_H-M   'P 1'
#
loop_
_entity.id
_entity.type
_entity.pdbx_description
1 polymer ?
#
loop_
_entity_poly.entity_id
_entity_poly.type
_entity_poly.pdbx_seq_one_letter_code
_entity_poly.pdbx_strand_id
1 'polypeptide(L)'
;MELQMFHLVILGEQELGQPQMQALCFLLRLNKNDFISSDAMSKLRQKNPSAVRHPEEIKGVEGYEMDLLVSYEHAYLFSPHVQAQCKDARDAIYIRDKDLKLLARSLSRDYTTLLGATKSLAIQRVTPCSNTTDLWRPCACHYDGCIMWYPCGLKYCKGKDSTGKTVNYRCGIKTCSKCRRFEYQARRRELCMWELPGLG
;
A
#
# COMPACT_ATOMS: atom_id res chain seq x y z
N MET A 1 -3.11 -14.63 7.50
CA MET A 1 -3.48 -13.78 6.35
C MET A 1 -2.40 -12.70 6.20
N GLU A 2 -1.59 -12.77 5.15
CA GLU A 2 -0.39 -11.91 4.97
C GLU A 2 -0.59 -10.90 3.82
N LEU A 3 -1.75 -10.26 3.75
CA LEU A 3 -2.08 -9.28 2.71
C LEU A 3 -2.22 -7.87 3.33
N GLN A 4 -1.54 -6.90 2.73
CA GLN A 4 -1.70 -5.49 3.02
C GLN A 4 -2.44 -4.82 1.87
N MET A 5 -3.48 -4.05 2.19
CA MET A 5 -4.31 -3.35 1.21
C MET A 5 -4.12 -1.84 1.39
N PHE A 6 -3.82 -1.14 0.30
CA PHE A 6 -3.78 0.32 0.25
C PHE A 6 -4.94 0.77 -0.62
N HIS A 7 -6.02 1.22 0.02
CA HIS A 7 -7.13 1.87 -0.66
C HIS A 7 -6.87 3.38 -0.63
N LEU A 8 -6.71 3.96 -1.82
CA LEU A 8 -6.44 5.38 -2.02
C LEU A 8 -7.64 5.99 -2.73
N VAL A 9 -8.13 7.09 -2.17
CA VAL A 9 -9.21 7.88 -2.73
C VAL A 9 -8.63 9.22 -3.14
N ILE A 10 -8.61 9.47 -4.44
CA ILE A 10 -8.07 10.67 -5.06
C ILE A 10 -9.27 11.51 -5.51
N LEU A 11 -9.33 12.75 -5.02
CA LEU A 11 -10.34 13.71 -5.44
C LEU A 11 -9.86 14.35 -6.74
N GLY A 12 -10.73 14.41 -7.74
CA GLY A 12 -10.41 15.09 -8.98
C GLY A 12 -10.77 16.57 -8.94
N GLU A 13 -10.07 17.35 -9.75
CA GLU A 13 -10.35 18.77 -9.98
C GLU A 13 -11.42 18.91 -11.06
N GLN A 14 -12.67 19.11 -10.63
CA GLN A 14 -13.81 19.22 -11.53
C GLN A 14 -13.68 20.38 -12.52
N GLU A 15 -13.01 21.48 -12.14
CA GLU A 15 -12.71 22.63 -13.00
C GLU A 15 -11.82 22.27 -14.19
N LEU A 16 -11.00 21.21 -14.07
CA LEU A 16 -10.16 20.68 -15.14
C LEU A 16 -10.81 19.52 -15.89
N GLY A 17 -12.12 19.29 -15.69
CA GLY A 17 -12.86 18.20 -16.31
C GLY A 17 -12.52 16.80 -15.77
N GLN A 18 -11.91 16.72 -14.57
CA GLN A 18 -11.57 15.46 -13.95
C GLN A 18 -12.80 14.79 -13.31
N PRO A 19 -12.81 13.45 -13.17
CA PRO A 19 -13.86 12.76 -12.42
C PRO A 19 -13.87 13.24 -10.96
N GLN A 20 -15.04 13.34 -10.35
CA GLN A 20 -15.19 13.80 -8.95
C GLN A 20 -14.29 13.04 -7.96
N MET A 21 -14.17 11.73 -8.17
CA MET A 21 -13.35 10.85 -7.36
C MET A 21 -12.83 9.70 -8.21
N GLN A 22 -11.59 9.30 -7.94
CA GLN A 22 -10.97 8.08 -8.44
C GLN A 22 -10.46 7.28 -7.24
N ALA A 23 -10.72 5.98 -7.22
CA ALA A 23 -10.17 5.10 -6.21
C ALA A 23 -9.15 4.13 -6.84
N LEU A 24 -8.05 3.92 -6.15
CA LEU A 24 -7.01 2.94 -6.48
C LEU A 24 -6.87 1.96 -5.31
N CYS A 25 -6.67 0.69 -5.62
CA CYS A 25 -6.39 -0.31 -4.59
C CYS A 25 -5.10 -1.06 -4.92
N PHE A 26 -4.10 -0.98 -4.05
CA PHE A 26 -2.85 -1.71 -4.20
C PHE A 26 -2.77 -2.83 -3.17
N LEU A 27 -2.54 -4.04 -3.66
CA LEU A 27 -2.37 -5.25 -2.87
C LEU A 27 -0.89 -5.57 -2.77
N LEU A 28 -0.37 -5.62 -1.55
CA LEU A 28 1.01 -5.96 -1.26
C LEU A 28 1.07 -7.13 -0.28
N ARG A 29 2.17 -7.87 -0.29
CA ARG A 29 2.45 -8.83 0.79
C ARG A 29 2.73 -8.07 2.09
N LEU A 30 2.09 -8.49 3.18
CA LEU A 30 2.40 -7.97 4.51
C LEU A 30 3.78 -8.46 4.97
N ASN A 31 4.66 -7.53 5.31
CA ASN A 31 5.91 -7.86 5.99
C ASN A 31 5.65 -8.05 7.49
N LYS A 32 6.00 -9.22 8.04
CA LYS A 32 5.82 -9.53 9.47
C LYS A 32 6.52 -8.53 10.38
N ASN A 33 7.64 -7.96 9.94
CA ASN A 33 8.38 -6.97 10.71
C ASN A 33 7.66 -5.62 10.82
N ASP A 34 6.76 -5.32 9.88
CA ASP A 34 5.95 -4.10 9.89
C ASP A 34 4.58 -4.31 10.56
N PHE A 35 4.29 -5.52 11.06
CA PHE A 35 3.02 -5.83 11.73
C PHE A 35 3.11 -5.61 13.24
N ILE A 36 2.21 -4.79 13.77
CA ILE A 36 2.03 -4.61 15.21
C ILE A 36 0.67 -5.18 15.60
N SER A 37 0.66 -6.08 16.58
CA SER A 37 -0.58 -6.72 17.03
C SER A 37 -1.58 -5.70 17.54
N SER A 38 -2.87 -6.00 17.39
CA SER A 38 -3.96 -5.18 17.94
C SER A 38 -3.78 -4.92 19.43
N ASP A 39 -3.32 -5.90 20.20
CA ASP A 39 -3.06 -5.75 21.64
C ASP A 39 -1.96 -4.73 21.94
N ALA A 40 -0.92 -4.68 21.11
CA ALA A 40 0.12 -3.68 21.21
C ALA A 40 -0.41 -2.28 20.84
N MET A 41 -1.27 -2.20 19.82
CA MET A 41 -1.92 -0.96 19.40
C MET A 41 -2.90 -0.41 20.44
N SER A 42 -3.68 -1.27 21.10
CA SER A 42 -4.66 -0.85 22.12
C SER A 42 -3.99 -0.16 23.31
N LYS A 43 -2.77 -0.59 23.67
CA LYS A 43 -1.96 0.04 24.73
C LYS A 43 -1.40 1.43 24.38
N LEU A 44 -1.42 1.82 23.09
CA LEU A 44 -1.04 3.18 22.66
C LEU A 44 -2.20 4.17 22.69
N ARG A 45 -3.44 3.71 22.57
CA ARG A 45 -4.61 4.56 22.29
C ARG A 45 -5.04 5.45 23.46
N GLN A 46 -4.39 5.42 24.62
CA GLN A 46 -4.93 6.04 25.84
C GLN A 46 -4.04 7.06 26.56
N LYS A 47 -2.83 7.39 26.08
CA LYS A 47 -1.89 8.14 26.94
C LYS A 47 -1.83 9.66 26.82
N ASN A 48 -2.27 10.28 25.71
CA ASN A 48 -2.43 11.74 25.61
C ASN A 48 -3.04 12.12 24.25
N PRO A 49 -4.27 12.66 24.19
CA PRO A 49 -4.93 13.08 22.95
C PRO A 49 -4.24 14.26 22.25
N SER A 50 -3.60 15.15 23.02
CA SER A 50 -2.96 16.37 22.53
C SER A 50 -1.50 16.21 22.07
N ALA A 51 -0.94 15.01 22.19
CA ALA A 51 0.46 14.78 21.84
C ALA A 51 0.65 14.68 20.31
N VAL A 52 1.36 15.65 19.73
CA VAL A 52 1.85 15.60 18.34
C VAL A 52 2.95 14.53 18.29
N ARG A 53 2.76 13.52 17.44
CA ARG A 53 3.69 12.38 17.34
C ARG A 53 4.57 12.53 16.12
N HIS A 54 5.88 12.48 16.34
CA HIS A 54 6.88 12.37 15.29
C HIS A 54 7.37 10.93 15.18
N PRO A 55 7.69 10.44 13.98
CA PRO A 55 8.27 9.11 13.80
C PRO A 55 9.66 9.06 14.44
N GLU A 56 9.97 7.97 15.13
CA GLU A 56 11.34 7.73 15.65
C GLU A 56 12.32 7.37 14.50
N GLU A 57 11.83 6.77 13.41
CA GLU A 57 12.62 6.37 12.25
C GLU A 57 11.93 6.75 10.94
N ILE A 58 12.69 7.31 9.99
CA ILE A 58 12.22 7.64 8.65
C ILE A 58 12.74 6.57 7.68
N LYS A 59 11.85 5.70 7.17
CA LYS A 59 12.21 4.56 6.31
C LYS A 59 12.40 4.93 4.83
N GLY A 60 12.20 6.19 4.46
CA GLY A 60 12.33 6.67 3.08
C GLY A 60 11.17 6.25 2.17
N VAL A 61 11.43 6.23 0.86
CA VAL A 61 10.48 5.88 -0.21
C VAL A 61 10.79 4.47 -0.71
N GLU A 62 9.79 3.60 -0.75
CA GLU A 62 9.90 2.27 -1.39
C GLU A 62 9.05 2.23 -2.67
N GLY A 63 9.67 1.83 -3.78
CA GLY A 63 9.00 1.70 -5.09
C GLY A 63 8.35 0.33 -5.31
N TYR A 64 7.18 0.35 -5.93
CA TYR A 64 6.38 -0.81 -6.28
C TYR A 64 5.91 -0.70 -7.72
N GLU A 65 6.49 -1.50 -8.62
CA GLU A 65 5.99 -1.65 -9.98
C GLU A 65 4.88 -2.71 -10.01
N MET A 66 3.68 -2.29 -10.39
CA MET A 66 2.44 -3.07 -10.29
C MET A 66 2.07 -3.73 -11.63
N ASP A 67 2.65 -4.89 -11.90
CA ASP A 67 2.58 -5.60 -13.19
C ASP A 67 1.28 -6.41 -13.43
N LEU A 68 0.39 -6.54 -12.45
CA LEU A 68 -0.87 -7.26 -12.59
C LEU A 68 -2.08 -6.43 -12.14
N LEU A 69 -3.17 -6.52 -12.90
CA LEU A 69 -4.49 -6.00 -12.54
C LEU A 69 -5.39 -7.13 -12.05
N VAL A 70 -5.97 -7.00 -10.86
CA VAL A 70 -6.87 -7.99 -10.27
C VAL A 70 -8.30 -7.75 -10.75
N SER A 71 -8.99 -8.83 -11.14
CA SER A 71 -10.43 -8.81 -11.43
C SER A 71 -11.23 -8.67 -10.13
N TYR A 72 -12.06 -7.63 -10.02
CA TYR A 72 -12.91 -7.41 -8.84
C TYR A 72 -13.81 -8.61 -8.51
N GLU A 73 -14.39 -9.25 -9.53
CA GLU A 73 -15.26 -10.43 -9.38
C GLU A 73 -14.53 -11.61 -8.71
N HIS A 74 -13.22 -11.73 -8.98
CA HIS A 74 -12.39 -12.82 -8.46
C HIS A 74 -11.50 -12.40 -7.29
N ALA A 75 -11.64 -11.17 -6.79
CA ALA A 75 -10.79 -10.61 -5.74
C ALA A 75 -10.91 -11.35 -4.39
N TYR A 76 -12.04 -12.05 -4.16
CA TYR A 76 -12.23 -12.89 -2.97
C TYR A 76 -11.21 -14.04 -2.86
N LEU A 77 -10.60 -14.46 -3.98
CA LEU A 77 -9.57 -15.51 -4.01
C LEU A 77 -8.29 -15.11 -3.25
N PHE A 78 -8.01 -13.80 -3.19
CA PHE A 78 -6.88 -13.22 -2.47
C PHE A 78 -7.22 -13.03 -0.99
N SER A 79 -8.43 -12.53 -0.74
CA SER A 79 -8.93 -12.21 0.58
C SER A 79 -10.42 -11.87 0.50
N PRO A 80 -11.27 -12.37 1.41
CA PRO A 80 -12.69 -12.00 1.44
C PRO A 80 -12.92 -10.50 1.66
N HIS A 81 -11.94 -9.79 2.22
CA HIS A 81 -12.06 -8.36 2.50
C HIS A 81 -11.73 -7.45 1.32
N VAL A 82 -11.08 -7.96 0.25
CA VAL A 82 -10.64 -7.11 -0.86
C VAL A 82 -11.83 -6.47 -1.56
N GLN A 83 -12.91 -7.21 -1.80
CA GLN A 83 -14.10 -6.65 -2.44
C GLN A 83 -14.73 -5.53 -1.59
N ALA A 84 -14.82 -5.71 -0.28
CA ALA A 84 -15.37 -4.71 0.62
C ALA A 84 -14.51 -3.45 0.73
N GLN A 85 -13.18 -3.61 0.79
CA GLN A 85 -12.23 -2.50 0.97
C GLN A 85 -11.92 -1.76 -0.33
N CYS A 86 -11.96 -2.45 -1.47
CA CYS A 86 -11.68 -1.89 -2.81
C CYS A 86 -12.95 -1.69 -3.64
N LYS A 87 -14.13 -1.59 -3.02
CA LYS A 87 -15.44 -1.52 -3.71
C LYS A 87 -15.56 -0.35 -4.69
N ASP A 88 -14.85 0.75 -4.40
CA ASP A 88 -14.84 1.99 -5.18
C ASP A 88 -13.78 1.95 -6.30
N ALA A 89 -12.84 0.99 -6.24
CA ALA A 89 -11.70 0.82 -7.13
C ALA A 89 -11.84 -0.44 -8.02
N ARG A 90 -13.06 -0.80 -8.44
CA ARG A 90 -13.35 -2.09 -9.13
C ARG A 90 -12.45 -2.36 -10.34
N ASP A 91 -12.07 -1.30 -11.04
CA ASP A 91 -11.28 -1.33 -12.26
C ASP A 91 -9.78 -1.05 -12.06
N ALA A 92 -9.38 -0.76 -10.82
CA ALA A 92 -8.07 -0.24 -10.45
C ALA A 92 -7.51 -0.97 -9.20
N ILE A 93 -7.63 -2.30 -9.20
CA ILE A 93 -7.02 -3.16 -8.17
C ILE A 93 -5.74 -3.76 -8.74
N TYR A 94 -4.61 -3.47 -8.12
CA TYR A 94 -3.30 -3.82 -8.62
C TYR A 94 -2.56 -4.75 -7.65
N ILE A 95 -1.79 -5.69 -8.18
CA ILE A 95 -0.88 -6.56 -7.42
C ILE A 95 0.42 -6.77 -8.20
N ARG A 96 1.50 -7.17 -7.51
CA ARG A 96 2.75 -7.60 -8.16
C ARG A 96 2.79 -9.10 -8.34
N ASP A 97 3.33 -9.60 -9.44
CA ASP A 97 3.58 -11.03 -9.67
C ASP A 97 4.43 -11.65 -8.55
N LYS A 98 5.47 -10.93 -8.09
CA LYS A 98 6.29 -11.36 -6.96
C LYS A 98 5.47 -11.54 -5.68
N ASP A 99 4.55 -10.62 -5.40
CA ASP A 99 3.68 -10.73 -4.23
C ASP A 99 2.65 -11.83 -4.41
N LEU A 100 2.11 -12.02 -5.62
CA LEU A 100 1.19 -13.10 -5.98
C LEU A 100 1.77 -14.48 -5.68
N LYS A 101 3.01 -14.74 -6.12
CA LYS A 101 3.73 -15.99 -5.88
C LYS A 101 3.92 -16.28 -4.40
N LEU A 102 4.21 -15.25 -3.62
CA LEU A 102 4.37 -15.38 -2.16
C LEU A 102 3.02 -15.57 -1.46
N LEU A 103 1.99 -14.88 -1.94
CA LEU A 103 0.63 -15.00 -1.42
C LEU A 103 0.07 -16.40 -1.64
N ALA A 104 0.25 -16.96 -2.84
CA ALA A 104 -0.15 -18.32 -3.21
C ALA A 104 0.38 -19.35 -2.19
N ARG A 105 1.67 -19.26 -1.87
CA ARG A 105 2.32 -20.11 -0.86
C ARG A 105 1.72 -19.91 0.53
N SER A 106 1.43 -18.67 0.93
CA SER A 106 0.87 -18.36 2.25
C SER A 106 -0.59 -18.79 2.41
N LEU A 107 -1.34 -18.85 1.31
CA LEU A 107 -2.75 -19.23 1.28
C LEU A 107 -2.96 -20.73 1.00
N SER A 108 -1.89 -21.49 0.76
CA SER A 108 -1.94 -22.87 0.26
C SER A 108 -2.84 -23.00 -0.98
N ARG A 109 -2.76 -22.02 -1.89
CA ARG A 109 -3.52 -21.97 -3.14
C ARG A 109 -2.59 -22.08 -4.33
N ASP A 110 -3.12 -22.62 -5.42
CA ASP A 110 -2.38 -22.69 -6.67
C ASP A 110 -2.18 -21.29 -7.25
N TYR A 111 -0.92 -21.00 -7.57
CA TYR A 111 -0.52 -19.75 -8.19
C TYR A 111 -1.26 -19.50 -9.51
N THR A 112 -1.52 -20.55 -10.30
CA THR A 112 -2.25 -20.46 -11.57
C THR A 112 -3.69 -20.00 -11.39
N THR A 113 -4.37 -20.43 -10.33
CA THR A 113 -5.73 -19.95 -10.00
C THR A 113 -5.72 -18.46 -9.69
N LEU A 114 -4.76 -18.00 -8.89
CA LEU A 114 -4.64 -16.58 -8.57
C LEU A 114 -4.23 -15.76 -9.80
N LEU A 115 -3.34 -16.28 -10.65
CA LEU A 115 -2.96 -15.64 -11.90
C LEU A 115 -4.14 -15.52 -12.86
N GLY A 116 -5.01 -16.53 -12.95
CA GLY A 116 -6.23 -16.50 -13.75
C GLY A 116 -7.24 -15.44 -13.32
N ALA A 117 -7.16 -14.99 -12.06
CA ALA A 117 -7.93 -13.86 -11.53
C ALA A 117 -7.28 -12.49 -11.80
N THR A 118 -6.17 -12.46 -12.56
CA THR A 118 -5.43 -11.25 -12.90
C THR A 118 -5.25 -11.09 -14.41
N LYS A 119 -4.98 -9.86 -14.82
CA LYS A 119 -4.55 -9.50 -16.17
C LYS A 119 -3.14 -8.90 -16.10
N SER A 120 -2.23 -9.41 -16.92
CA SER A 120 -0.88 -8.85 -17.02
C SER A 120 -0.91 -7.45 -17.65
N LEU A 121 -0.17 -6.55 -17.04
CA LEU A 121 0.05 -5.18 -17.47
C LEU A 121 1.48 -5.06 -18.00
N ALA A 122 1.65 -4.30 -19.07
CA ALA A 122 2.96 -4.11 -19.70
C ALA A 122 3.44 -2.68 -19.45
N ILE A 123 3.72 -2.36 -18.17
CA ILE A 123 4.12 -1.00 -17.74
C ILE A 123 5.33 -0.51 -18.52
N GLN A 124 6.36 -1.35 -18.65
CA GLN A 124 7.59 -1.04 -19.38
C GLN A 124 7.39 -0.79 -20.89
N ARG A 125 6.21 -1.13 -21.44
CA ARG A 125 5.89 -0.96 -22.87
C ARG A 125 5.07 0.30 -23.15
N VAL A 126 4.56 0.97 -22.12
CA VAL A 126 3.76 2.19 -22.27
C VAL A 126 4.60 3.41 -21.91
N THR A 127 4.32 4.53 -22.57
CA THR A 127 4.97 5.80 -22.27
C THR A 127 4.47 6.36 -20.94
N PRO A 128 5.30 7.14 -20.22
CA PRO A 128 4.85 7.90 -19.06
C PRO A 128 3.65 8.81 -19.41
N CYS A 129 2.71 8.96 -18.48
CA CYS A 129 1.53 9.83 -18.66
C CYS A 129 1.89 11.31 -18.84
N SER A 130 3.06 11.73 -18.35
CA SER A 130 3.64 13.06 -18.55
C SER A 130 4.04 13.35 -20.00
N ASN A 131 4.41 12.30 -20.77
CA ASN A 131 4.91 12.43 -22.14
C ASN A 131 3.84 12.18 -23.22
N THR A 132 2.64 11.77 -22.82
CA THR A 132 1.56 11.42 -23.74
C THR A 132 0.59 12.59 -23.82
N THR A 133 0.20 13.07 -25.01
CA THR A 133 -0.80 14.15 -25.13
C THR A 133 -2.23 13.62 -25.25
N ASP A 134 -2.39 12.42 -25.81
CA ASP A 134 -3.67 11.75 -25.99
C ASP A 134 -4.26 11.31 -24.65
N LEU A 135 -5.43 11.85 -24.30
CA LEU A 135 -6.11 11.53 -23.05
C LEU A 135 -6.52 10.06 -22.98
N TRP A 136 -6.91 9.46 -24.11
CA TRP A 136 -7.54 8.14 -24.10
C TRP A 136 -6.55 6.97 -24.17
N ARG A 137 -5.25 7.26 -24.24
CA ARG A 137 -4.22 6.24 -24.31
C ARG A 137 -3.83 5.70 -22.94
N PRO A 138 -3.55 4.40 -22.84
CA PRO A 138 -2.92 3.86 -21.64
C PRO A 138 -1.50 4.40 -21.50
N CYS A 139 -1.09 4.67 -20.26
CA CYS A 139 0.22 5.22 -19.94
C CYS A 139 0.71 4.73 -18.57
N ALA A 140 2.01 4.85 -18.31
CA ALA A 140 2.60 4.57 -17.01
C ALA A 140 2.42 5.77 -16.08
N CYS A 141 1.85 5.52 -14.91
CA CYS A 141 1.56 6.50 -13.87
C CYS A 141 2.24 6.09 -12.57
N HIS A 142 2.67 7.05 -11.75
CA HIS A 142 3.08 6.82 -10.38
C HIS A 142 2.18 7.56 -9.39
N TYR A 143 1.98 6.97 -8.22
CA TYR A 143 1.30 7.62 -7.09
C TYR A 143 2.09 7.38 -5.80
N ASP A 144 2.34 8.47 -5.06
CA ASP A 144 3.09 8.43 -3.81
C ASP A 144 2.15 8.47 -2.60
N GLY A 145 2.09 7.37 -1.85
CA GLY A 145 1.37 7.26 -0.59
C GLY A 145 2.31 7.30 0.61
N CYS A 146 2.30 8.40 1.37
CA CYS A 146 3.13 8.57 2.56
C CYS A 146 2.35 8.37 3.85
N ILE A 147 2.82 7.45 4.69
CA ILE A 147 2.37 7.30 6.08
C ILE A 147 3.38 8.01 6.95
N MET A 148 3.02 9.20 7.43
CA MET A 148 3.91 10.06 8.23
C MET A 148 4.16 9.53 9.64
N TRP A 149 3.25 8.71 10.17
CA TRP A 149 3.42 8.11 11.48
C TRP A 149 2.66 6.78 11.56
N TYR A 150 3.38 5.69 11.84
CA TYR A 150 2.77 4.41 12.17
C TYR A 150 3.64 3.56 13.12
N PRO A 151 3.02 2.74 13.98
CA PRO A 151 3.73 1.73 14.75
C PRO A 151 4.37 0.68 13.85
N CYS A 152 5.69 0.55 13.94
CA CYS A 152 6.48 -0.28 13.03
C CYS A 152 7.37 -1.31 13.74
N GLY A 153 7.43 -1.29 15.08
CA GLY A 153 8.21 -2.28 15.83
C GLY A 153 7.97 -2.21 17.34
N LEU A 154 8.52 -3.16 18.08
CA LEU A 154 8.59 -3.09 19.54
C LEU A 154 9.91 -2.47 19.98
N LYS A 155 9.85 -1.65 21.04
CA LYS A 155 11.04 -1.06 21.68
C LYS A 155 11.43 -1.92 22.88
N TYR A 156 12.68 -2.34 22.91
CA TYR A 156 13.28 -3.12 23.99
C TYR A 156 14.29 -2.27 24.74
N CYS A 157 14.17 -2.23 26.07
CA CYS A 157 15.08 -1.54 26.97
C CYS A 157 15.89 -2.55 27.75
N LYS A 158 17.12 -2.14 28.11
CA LYS A 158 17.99 -2.91 29.01
C LYS A 158 17.69 -2.51 30.45
N GLY A 159 17.47 -3.49 31.31
CA GLY A 159 17.38 -3.32 32.76
C GLY A 159 18.27 -4.35 33.46
N LYS A 160 18.41 -4.22 34.78
CA LYS A 160 19.00 -5.26 35.61
C LYS A 160 17.87 -5.94 36.37
N ASP A 161 17.88 -7.27 36.41
CA ASP A 161 17.00 -8.00 37.32
C ASP A 161 17.49 -7.90 38.77
N SER A 162 16.74 -8.47 39.72
CA SER A 162 17.10 -8.51 41.15
C SER A 162 18.43 -9.24 41.44
N THR A 163 18.97 -9.98 40.48
CA THR A 163 20.27 -10.67 40.57
C THR A 163 21.41 -9.90 39.89
N GLY A 164 21.14 -8.68 39.39
CA GLY A 164 22.12 -7.82 38.73
C GLY A 164 22.41 -8.21 37.27
N LYS A 165 21.71 -9.21 36.72
CA LYS A 165 21.89 -9.67 35.33
C LYS A 165 21.15 -8.73 34.38
N THR A 166 21.82 -8.36 33.28
CA THR A 166 21.22 -7.50 32.26
C THR A 166 20.12 -8.27 31.52
N VAL A 167 18.89 -7.79 31.62
CA VAL A 167 17.71 -8.34 30.96
C VAL A 167 17.14 -7.34 29.97
N ASN A 168 16.76 -7.82 28.79
CA ASN A 168 16.03 -7.03 27.80
C ASN A 168 14.54 -7.18 28.07
N TYR A 169 13.84 -6.09 28.35
CA TYR A 169 12.39 -6.09 28.55
C TYR A 169 11.71 -5.13 27.57
N ARG A 170 10.44 -5.40 27.27
CA ARG A 170 9.64 -4.57 26.37
C ARG A 170 9.25 -3.28 27.10
N CYS A 171 9.70 -2.14 26.58
CA CYS A 171 9.46 -0.83 27.19
C CYS A 171 8.60 0.10 26.35
N GLY A 172 8.37 -0.20 25.06
CA GLY A 172 7.57 0.67 24.21
C GLY A 172 7.29 0.11 22.82
N ILE A 173 6.85 1.01 21.95
CA ILE A 173 6.59 0.74 20.54
C ILE A 173 7.41 1.73 19.72
N LYS A 174 8.15 1.20 18.76
CA LYS A 174 8.89 1.97 17.77
C LYS A 174 7.93 2.50 16.73
N THR A 175 8.07 3.77 16.39
CA THR A 175 7.21 4.44 15.39
C THR A 175 8.05 4.86 14.20
N CYS A 176 7.48 4.75 13.01
CA CYS A 176 8.18 5.04 11.77
C CYS A 176 7.33 5.92 10.85
N SER A 177 7.99 6.54 9.87
CA SER A 177 7.36 7.04 8.65
C SER A 177 7.87 6.28 7.44
N LYS A 178 7.03 6.15 6.42
CA LYS A 178 7.38 5.49 5.16
C LYS A 178 6.51 6.00 4.02
N CYS A 179 7.15 6.32 2.92
CA CYS A 179 6.48 6.60 1.65
C CYS A 179 6.54 5.38 0.74
N ARG A 180 5.49 5.19 -0.05
CA ARG A 180 5.43 4.14 -1.06
C ARG A 180 5.08 4.76 -2.39
N ARG A 181 5.92 4.51 -3.38
CA ARG A 181 5.68 4.91 -4.76
C ARG A 181 5.09 3.72 -5.51
N PHE A 182 3.86 3.84 -5.97
CA PHE A 182 3.20 2.82 -6.77
C PHE A 182 3.26 3.21 -8.23
N GLU A 183 4.00 2.47 -9.04
CA GLU A 183 4.03 2.60 -10.49
C GLU A 183 3.04 1.61 -11.08
N TYR A 184 2.09 2.09 -11.88
CA TYR A 184 1.02 1.28 -12.43
C TYR A 184 0.59 1.76 -13.82
N GLN A 185 -0.04 0.88 -14.59
CA GLN A 185 -0.59 1.24 -15.89
C GLN A 185 -1.99 1.85 -15.70
N ALA A 186 -2.13 3.14 -16.00
CA ALA A 186 -3.42 3.79 -16.12
C ALA A 186 -4.09 3.36 -17.44
N ARG A 187 -5.40 3.10 -17.41
CA ARG A 187 -6.14 2.71 -18.62
C ARG A 187 -6.24 3.86 -19.63
N ARG A 188 -6.32 5.08 -19.12
CA ARG A 188 -6.42 6.32 -19.87
C ARG A 188 -5.66 7.41 -19.10
N ARG A 189 -5.07 8.38 -19.78
CA ARG A 189 -4.24 9.42 -19.19
C ARG A 189 -5.03 10.33 -18.24
N GLU A 190 -6.32 10.57 -18.47
CA GLU A 190 -7.15 11.36 -17.56
C GLU A 190 -7.31 10.74 -16.16
N LEU A 191 -6.93 9.46 -16.00
CA LEU A 191 -6.90 8.75 -14.72
C LEU A 191 -5.54 8.89 -14.00
N CYS A 192 -4.65 9.75 -14.49
CA CYS A 192 -3.32 10.04 -13.95
C CYS A 192 -2.96 11.52 -14.16
N MET A 193 -3.78 12.43 -13.66
CA MET A 193 -3.61 13.87 -13.90
C MET A 193 -2.66 14.56 -12.91
N TRP A 194 -2.33 13.92 -11.78
CA TRP A 194 -1.43 14.46 -10.76
C TRP A 194 0.05 14.43 -11.14
N GLU A 195 0.40 13.80 -12.26
CA GLU A 195 1.74 13.84 -12.84
C GLU A 195 1.97 15.02 -13.80
N LEU A 196 0.95 15.86 -13.97
CA LEU A 196 1.10 17.06 -14.79
C LEU A 196 1.98 18.08 -14.04
N PRO A 197 2.98 18.66 -14.73
CA PRO A 197 3.82 19.70 -14.12
C PRO A 197 2.95 20.93 -13.80
N GLY A 198 2.75 21.20 -12.50
CA GLY A 198 1.98 22.36 -12.02
C GLY A 198 1.14 22.14 -10.76
N LEU A 199 1.06 20.92 -10.23
CA LEU A 199 0.25 20.57 -9.04
C LEU A 199 1.06 19.96 -7.87
N GLY A 200 2.37 20.21 -7.82
CA GLY A 200 3.26 19.79 -6.73
C GLY A 200 3.89 20.96 -6.01
#